data_AF-A0A6I9PAS7-F1
#
_entry.id   AF-A0A6I9PAS7-F1
#
_cell.length_a   1.000
_cell.length_b   1.000
_cell.length_c   1.000
_cell.angle_alpha   90.00
_cell.angle_beta   90.00
_cell.angle_gamma   90.00
#
_symmetry.space_group_name_H-M   'P 1'
#
loop_
_entity.id
_entity.type
_entity.pdbx_description
1 polymer ?
#
loop_
_entity_poly.entity_id
_entity_poly.type
_entity_poly.pdbx_seq_one_letter_code
_entity_poly.pdbx_strand_id
1 'polypeptide(L)'
;GQFQKLGGVIRDKEKVTDITPGPVVTVSTSAGVYRTKSLVITAGPWANKLLSHIGLQLPLEVQKINVCYWKEKVPGTYDVNKRFPCFLLTEGEESDRHIYGLPSNEYPGLVK
;
A
#
# COMPACT_ATOMS: atom_id res chain seq x y z
N GLY A 1 -0.98 11.64 13.29
CA GLY A 1 -0.80 10.23 13.69
C GLY A 1 0.25 10.09 14.79
N GLN A 2 0.46 8.90 15.37
CA GLN A 2 1.43 8.68 16.46
C GLN A 2 2.85 9.17 16.11
N PHE A 3 3.26 8.98 14.84
CA PHE A 3 4.56 9.44 14.33
C PHE A 3 4.82 10.95 14.55
N GLN A 4 3.85 11.81 14.24
CA GLN A 4 3.99 13.26 14.42
C GLN A 4 3.99 13.67 15.90
N LYS A 5 3.22 12.97 16.75
CA LYS A 5 3.23 13.22 18.21
C LYS A 5 4.60 12.94 18.83
N LEU A 6 5.35 12.03 18.23
CA LEU A 6 6.72 11.68 18.63
C LEU A 6 7.80 12.53 17.92
N GLY A 7 7.41 13.63 17.25
CA GLY A 7 8.34 14.57 16.61
C GLY A 7 8.64 14.29 15.13
N GLY A 8 8.03 13.26 14.55
CA GLY A 8 8.15 12.97 13.12
C GLY A 8 7.51 14.06 12.25
N VAL A 9 8.17 14.42 11.15
CA VAL A 9 7.64 15.38 10.18
C VAL A 9 7.10 14.63 8.96
N ILE A 10 5.85 14.89 8.58
CA ILE A 10 5.22 14.33 7.38
C ILE A 10 5.17 15.41 6.31
N ARG A 11 5.60 15.07 5.10
CA ARG A 11 5.49 15.89 3.90
C ARG A 11 4.72 15.09 2.85
N ASP A 12 3.43 15.37 2.72
CA ASP A 12 2.54 14.73 1.74
C ASP A 12 2.40 15.59 0.47
N LYS A 13 1.83 15.01 -0.59
CA LYS A 13 1.66 15.65 -1.91
C LYS A 13 2.97 16.16 -2.52
N GLU A 14 4.09 15.61 -2.08
CA GLU A 14 5.43 16.04 -2.42
C GLU A 14 6.17 14.86 -3.06
N LYS A 15 6.20 14.82 -4.38
CA LYS A 15 6.76 13.72 -5.14
C LYS A 15 8.28 13.84 -5.19
N VAL A 16 9.00 12.79 -4.83
CA VAL A 16 10.46 12.70 -5.07
C VAL A 16 10.71 12.64 -6.58
N THR A 17 11.59 13.51 -7.06
CA THR A 17 11.95 13.67 -8.48
C THR A 17 13.38 13.26 -8.78
N ASP A 18 14.27 13.29 -7.80
CA ASP A 18 15.65 12.81 -7.94
C ASP A 18 16.27 12.44 -6.58
N ILE A 19 17.26 11.55 -6.61
CA ILE A 19 18.04 11.14 -5.44
C ILE A 19 19.51 11.15 -5.83
N THR A 20 20.29 12.03 -5.21
CA THR A 20 21.74 12.09 -5.37
C THR A 20 22.43 11.44 -4.16
N PRO A 21 23.13 10.31 -4.33
CA PRO A 21 23.82 9.64 -3.23
C PRO A 21 25.14 10.35 -2.87
N GLY A 22 25.60 10.15 -1.62
CA GLY A 22 26.84 10.72 -1.10
C GLY A 22 26.93 10.59 0.42
N PRO A 23 27.98 11.14 1.06
CA PRO A 23 28.08 11.17 2.53
C PRO A 23 26.90 11.87 3.21
N VAL A 24 26.28 12.80 2.48
CA VAL A 24 24.96 13.36 2.76
C VAL A 24 24.11 13.16 1.51
N VAL A 25 23.05 12.37 1.62
CA VAL A 25 22.10 12.11 0.56
C VAL A 25 21.26 13.35 0.32
N THR A 26 21.13 13.75 -0.95
CA THR A 26 20.23 14.83 -1.35
C THR A 26 19.00 14.26 -2.04
N VAL A 27 17.81 14.65 -1.58
CA VAL A 27 16.52 14.23 -2.13
C VAL A 27 15.83 15.45 -2.69
N SER A 28 15.63 15.47 -4.00
CA SER A 28 14.88 16.52 -4.68
C SER A 28 13.43 16.09 -4.84
N THR A 29 12.51 17.01 -4.60
CA THR A 29 11.07 16.77 -4.72
C THR A 29 10.43 17.83 -5.62
N SER A 30 9.11 17.71 -5.82
CA SER A 30 8.31 18.72 -6.49
C SER A 30 8.15 20.03 -5.71
N ALA A 31 8.53 20.09 -4.42
CA ALA A 31 8.33 21.26 -3.57
C ALA A 31 9.58 21.72 -2.81
N GLY A 32 10.69 20.98 -2.87
CA GLY A 32 11.91 21.35 -2.17
C GLY A 32 13.06 20.36 -2.34
N VAL A 33 14.11 20.60 -1.55
CA VAL A 33 15.31 19.76 -1.51
C VAL A 33 15.64 19.45 -0.05
N TYR A 34 15.85 18.18 0.25
CA TYR A 34 16.18 17.70 1.59
C TYR A 34 17.56 17.05 1.60
N ARG A 35 18.22 17.12 2.75
CA ARG A 35 19.54 16.51 2.98
C ARG A 35 19.49 15.64 4.22
N THR A 36 20.02 14.43 4.12
CA THR A 36 20.05 13.46 5.22
C THR A 36 21.31 12.60 5.18
N LYS A 37 21.72 12.05 6.33
CA LYS A 37 22.82 11.08 6.40
C LYS A 37 22.40 9.68 5.96
N SER A 38 21.11 9.37 6.05
CA SER A 38 20.57 8.05 5.70
C SER A 38 19.19 8.21 5.07
N LEU A 39 18.94 7.42 4.04
CA LEU A 39 17.67 7.40 3.31
C LEU A 39 17.11 5.96 3.31
N VAL A 40 15.84 5.82 3.66
CA VAL A 40 15.09 4.57 3.55
C VAL A 40 14.02 4.75 2.48
N ILE A 41 13.98 3.86 1.49
CA ILE A 41 13.04 3.93 0.37
C ILE A 41 11.95 2.85 0.56
N THR A 42 10.71 3.29 0.78
CA THR A 42 9.53 2.41 0.97
C THR A 42 8.42 2.75 -0.02
N ALA A 43 8.78 2.96 -1.29
CA ALA A 43 7.90 3.54 -2.33
C ALA A 43 6.94 2.55 -3.02
N GLY A 44 6.74 1.35 -2.46
CA GLY A 44 5.82 0.34 -2.99
C GLY A 44 6.01 0.06 -4.50
N PRO A 45 4.94 0.08 -5.32
CA PRO A 45 5.03 -0.13 -6.76
C PRO A 45 5.95 0.83 -7.52
N TRP A 46 6.30 1.99 -6.94
CA TRP A 46 7.22 2.96 -7.54
C TRP A 46 8.68 2.75 -7.13
N ALA A 47 9.01 1.70 -6.37
CA ALA A 47 10.37 1.45 -5.87
C ALA A 47 11.43 1.51 -6.97
N ASN A 48 11.28 0.75 -8.06
CA ASN A 48 12.24 0.76 -9.17
C ASN A 48 12.39 2.12 -9.85
N LYS A 49 11.32 2.92 -9.90
CA LYS A 49 11.38 4.29 -10.43
C LYS A 49 12.24 5.21 -9.56
N LEU A 50 12.24 5.03 -8.25
CA LEU A 50 13.10 5.81 -7.36
C LEU A 50 14.54 5.25 -7.34
N LEU A 51 14.67 3.92 -7.33
CA LEU A 51 15.97 3.24 -7.32
C LEU A 51 16.79 3.49 -8.60
N SER A 52 16.15 3.75 -9.74
CA SER A 52 16.86 4.08 -10.98
C SER A 52 17.69 5.36 -10.86
N HIS A 53 17.32 6.32 -9.98
CA HIS A 53 18.10 7.53 -9.74
C HIS A 53 19.47 7.24 -9.09
N ILE A 54 19.61 6.08 -8.46
CA ILE A 54 20.85 5.61 -7.84
C ILE A 54 21.45 4.40 -8.57
N GLY A 55 21.04 4.16 -9.82
CA GLY A 55 21.57 3.09 -10.66
C GLY A 55 21.19 1.67 -10.23
N LEU A 56 20.13 1.52 -9.42
CA LEU A 56 19.64 0.21 -8.96
C LEU A 56 18.35 -0.18 -9.68
N GLN A 57 18.26 -1.45 -10.06
CA GLN A 57 17.08 -2.04 -10.66
C GLN A 57 16.84 -3.41 -10.01
N LEU A 58 15.70 -3.57 -9.35
CA LEU A 58 15.30 -4.83 -8.72
C LEU A 58 14.35 -5.61 -9.64
N PRO A 59 14.30 -6.95 -9.55
CA PRO A 59 13.38 -7.79 -10.33
C PRO A 59 11.96 -7.75 -9.75
N LEU A 60 11.39 -6.54 -9.63
CA LEU A 60 10.04 -6.32 -9.11
C LEU A 60 9.03 -6.25 -10.25
N GLU A 61 7.95 -7.01 -10.12
CA GLU A 61 6.81 -6.96 -11.03
C GLU A 61 5.62 -6.29 -10.32
N VAL A 62 5.10 -5.20 -10.89
CA VAL A 62 3.95 -4.49 -10.33
C VAL A 62 2.67 -5.19 -10.75
N GLN A 63 1.94 -5.73 -9.78
CA GLN A 63 0.65 -6.37 -10.01
C GLN A 63 -0.51 -5.44 -9.67
N LYS A 64 -1.52 -5.38 -10.55
CA LYS A 64 -2.78 -4.68 -10.29
C LYS A 64 -3.82 -5.68 -9.78
N ILE A 65 -4.27 -5.48 -8.55
CA ILE A 65 -5.30 -6.31 -7.92
C ILE A 65 -6.58 -5.49 -7.80
N ASN A 66 -7.69 -6.03 -8.30
CA ASN A 66 -8.99 -5.40 -8.13
C ASN A 66 -9.61 -5.86 -6.81
N VAL A 67 -10.18 -4.91 -6.08
CA VAL A 67 -10.98 -5.18 -4.89
C VAL A 67 -12.42 -4.82 -5.22
N CYS A 68 -13.32 -5.75 -4.99
CA CYS A 68 -14.75 -5.59 -5.26
C CYS A 68 -15.51 -5.65 -3.94
N TYR A 69 -16.68 -5.02 -3.91
CA TYR A 69 -17.55 -5.02 -2.75
C TYR A 69 -18.95 -5.43 -3.18
N TRP A 70 -19.49 -6.47 -2.55
CA TRP A 70 -20.79 -7.03 -2.87
C TRP A 70 -21.78 -6.76 -1.75
N LYS A 71 -22.96 -6.28 -2.13
CA LYS A 71 -24.06 -6.09 -1.19
C LYS A 71 -24.52 -7.43 -0.63
N GLU A 72 -24.68 -7.49 0.69
CA GLU A 72 -25.20 -8.68 1.34
C GLU A 72 -26.60 -9.02 0.82
N LYS A 73 -26.82 -10.29 0.47
CA LYS A 73 -28.16 -10.76 0.08
C LYS A 73 -29.15 -10.70 1.23
N VAL A 74 -28.68 -11.03 2.44
CA VAL A 74 -29.43 -10.93 3.68
C VAL A 74 -28.65 -9.98 4.59
N PRO A 75 -29.21 -8.80 4.93
CA PRO A 75 -28.49 -7.79 5.71
C PRO A 75 -27.96 -8.30 7.06
N GLY A 76 -26.72 -7.94 7.35
CA GLY A 76 -25.97 -8.31 8.55
C GLY A 76 -25.50 -9.76 8.58
N THR A 77 -25.58 -10.52 7.49
CA THR A 77 -25.16 -11.94 7.50
C THR A 77 -23.65 -12.08 7.67
N TYR A 78 -22.89 -11.18 7.07
CA TYR A 78 -21.43 -11.23 6.99
C TYR A 78 -20.78 -10.10 7.80
N ASP A 79 -21.51 -9.54 8.77
CA ASP A 79 -21.07 -8.45 9.64
C ASP A 79 -19.92 -8.89 10.55
N VAL A 80 -18.90 -8.03 10.66
CA VAL A 80 -17.75 -8.24 11.56
C VAL A 80 -18.15 -8.42 13.03
N ASN A 81 -19.22 -7.75 13.48
CA ASN A 81 -19.73 -7.85 14.85
C ASN A 81 -20.38 -9.19 15.13
N LYS A 82 -20.82 -9.91 14.09
CA LYS A 82 -21.26 -11.30 14.18
C LYS A 82 -20.10 -12.29 14.07
N ARG A 83 -18.85 -11.80 14.06
CA ARG A 83 -17.62 -12.59 13.94
C ARG A 83 -17.56 -13.43 12.67
N PHE A 84 -18.13 -12.92 11.58
CA PHE A 84 -17.94 -13.55 10.27
C PHE A 84 -16.45 -13.52 9.90
N PRO A 85 -15.86 -14.64 9.44
CA PRO A 85 -14.42 -14.74 9.28
C PRO A 85 -13.93 -14.03 8.00
N CYS A 86 -12.66 -13.64 8.02
CA CYS A 86 -11.92 -13.51 6.77
C CYS A 86 -11.64 -14.90 6.21
N PHE A 87 -11.64 -15.04 4.89
CA PHE A 87 -11.37 -16.33 4.25
C PHE A 87 -10.41 -16.18 3.08
N LEU A 88 -9.79 -17.30 2.74
CA LEU A 88 -8.95 -17.49 1.56
C LEU A 88 -9.45 -18.75 0.86
N LEU A 89 -9.82 -18.61 -0.40
CA LEU A 89 -10.10 -19.70 -1.32
C LEU A 89 -8.89 -19.83 -2.23
N THR A 90 -8.05 -20.84 -2.02
CA THR A 90 -6.90 -21.11 -2.88
C THR A 90 -7.20 -22.16 -3.94
N GLU A 91 -8.25 -22.96 -3.74
CA GLU A 91 -8.70 -24.00 -4.67
C GLU A 91 -10.23 -24.07 -4.61
N GLY A 92 -10.91 -24.15 -5.75
CA GLY A 92 -12.37 -24.25 -5.78
C GLY A 92 -12.88 -24.78 -7.12
N GLU A 93 -14.02 -25.47 -7.08
CA GLU A 93 -14.66 -26.01 -8.30
C GLU A 93 -15.13 -24.90 -9.25
N GLU A 94 -15.50 -23.74 -8.70
CA GLU A 94 -16.06 -22.61 -9.46
C GLU A 94 -15.00 -21.63 -10.00
N SER A 95 -13.75 -21.68 -9.52
CA SER A 95 -12.69 -20.78 -9.99
C SER A 95 -11.29 -21.36 -9.80
N ASP A 96 -10.44 -21.16 -10.81
CA ASP A 96 -9.00 -21.41 -10.77
C ASP A 96 -8.20 -20.28 -10.10
N ARG A 97 -8.88 -19.22 -9.63
CA ARG A 97 -8.24 -18.05 -9.01
C ARG A 97 -8.23 -18.15 -7.50
N HIS A 98 -7.15 -17.65 -6.91
CA HIS A 98 -7.11 -17.41 -5.47
C HIS A 98 -7.96 -16.18 -5.12
N ILE A 99 -8.91 -16.36 -4.21
CA ILE A 99 -9.83 -15.30 -3.76
C ILE A 99 -9.64 -15.12 -2.26
N TYR A 100 -9.63 -13.88 -1.80
CA TYR A 100 -9.73 -13.58 -0.38
C TYR A 100 -10.99 -12.76 -0.15
N GLY A 101 -11.60 -12.93 1.02
CA GLY A 101 -12.77 -12.16 1.41
C GLY A 101 -12.68 -11.65 2.84
N LEU A 102 -13.28 -10.50 3.08
CA LEU A 102 -13.37 -9.88 4.40
C LEU A 102 -14.82 -9.60 4.77
N PRO A 103 -15.17 -9.71 6.07
CA PRO A 103 -16.51 -9.40 6.55
C PRO A 103 -16.89 -7.94 6.24
N SER A 104 -18.19 -7.67 6.26
CA SER A 104 -18.70 -6.31 6.20
C SER A 104 -18.23 -5.54 7.43
N ASN A 105 -17.28 -4.64 7.20
CA ASN A 105 -16.61 -3.83 8.21
C ASN A 105 -16.24 -2.46 7.64
N GLU A 106 -15.54 -2.46 6.49
CA GLU A 106 -15.08 -1.24 5.83
C GLU A 106 -16.26 -0.39 5.32
N TYR A 107 -17.30 -1.05 4.78
CA TYR A 107 -18.53 -0.43 4.34
C TYR A 107 -19.74 -1.23 4.84
N PRO A 108 -20.69 -0.60 5.58
CA PRO A 108 -21.86 -1.29 6.11
C PRO A 108 -22.68 -1.99 5.03
N GLY A 109 -22.95 -3.29 5.22
CA GLY A 109 -23.76 -4.11 4.30
C GLY A 109 -23.06 -4.47 2.99
N LEU A 110 -21.75 -4.22 2.86
CA LEU A 110 -20.93 -4.67 1.75
C LEU A 110 -19.80 -5.60 2.24
N VAL A 111 -19.70 -6.77 1.63
CA VAL A 111 -18.60 -7.73 1.82
C VAL A 111 -17.55 -7.49 0.77
N LYS A 112 -16.28 -7.59 1.15
CA LYS A 112 -15.14 -7.48 0.26
C LYS A 112 -14.68 -8.83 -0.23
#